data_AF-A0A5E3X9K1-F1
#
_entry.id   AF-A0A5E3X9K1-F1
#
_cell.length_a   1.000
_cell.length_b   1.000
_cell.length_c   1.000
_cell.angle_alpha   90.00
_cell.angle_beta   90.00
_cell.angle_gamma   90.00
#
_symmetry.space_group_name_H-M   'P 1'
#
loop_
_entity.id
_entity.type
_entity.pdbx_description
1 polymer ?
#
loop_
_entity_poly.entity_id
_entity_poly.type
_entity_poly.pdbx_seq_one_letter_code
_entity_poly.pdbx_strand_id
1 'polypeptide(L)'
;MLNRVLRRSYATLSNEAAAARTGSTPLAVRERRARRPGGSIGRTLPGSDTLTSGLTPSEYQEYIREKAKAKHGEMPSPEEWLRDVQAKRARLRGMRAVEVEVPEGKSVTVLSPVGQRVFLPNVLFRMIRNHTPKGQAYNPYEATFRIDKSLTKNDVRNYLWSVYGVQTTYVRTDIYHEARPSRSQRVRSYYQQRAANNRGGKRAVVGLVEPFYYPDAVEDMSKDDRTKFLDILERMTAKEARREQNLKQVFATIKKHADKWTWTGPLTTSRAVILRRIAERRAAREAEIERTKQDMVASRGAGKVVEAEIVEAS
;
A
#
# COMPACT_ATOMS: atom_id res chain seq x y z
N MET A 1 13.94 -14.32 5.72
CA MET A 1 13.87 -14.82 4.33
C MET A 1 14.39 -13.72 3.43
N LEU A 2 15.59 -13.91 2.88
CA LEU A 2 16.42 -12.87 2.27
C LEU A 2 15.96 -12.45 0.87
N ASN A 3 16.05 -11.14 0.66
CA ASN A 3 15.81 -10.34 -0.54
C ASN A 3 16.18 -11.02 -1.87
N ARG A 4 15.19 -11.18 -2.76
CA ARG A 4 15.35 -11.41 -4.19
C ARG A 4 15.16 -10.10 -4.97
N VAL A 5 15.99 -9.10 -4.72
CA VAL A 5 15.95 -7.83 -5.47
C VAL A 5 17.35 -7.57 -6.04
N LEU A 6 17.39 -7.30 -7.35
CA LEU A 6 18.55 -7.03 -8.21
C LEU A 6 19.30 -8.28 -8.74
N ARG A 7 18.66 -9.06 -9.63
CA ARG A 7 19.43 -9.79 -10.66
C ARG A 7 19.96 -8.76 -11.65
N ARG A 8 21.23 -8.37 -11.52
CA ARG A 8 21.92 -7.51 -12.48
C ARG A 8 21.98 -8.22 -13.84
N SER A 9 21.45 -7.56 -14.86
CA SER A 9 21.48 -7.98 -16.25
C SER A 9 22.86 -7.72 -16.84
N TYR A 10 23.68 -8.76 -16.94
CA TYR A 10 24.89 -8.75 -17.75
C TYR A 10 24.67 -9.74 -18.89
N ALA A 11 23.97 -9.30 -19.93
CA ALA A 11 23.96 -10.02 -21.20
C ALA A 11 25.30 -9.68 -21.86
N THR A 12 26.15 -10.69 -22.03
CA THR A 12 27.50 -10.63 -22.64
C THR A 12 28.49 -9.67 -21.97
N LEU A 13 29.23 -10.15 -20.96
CA LEU A 13 30.46 -9.47 -20.57
C LEU A 13 31.50 -9.77 -21.65
N SER A 14 31.99 -8.76 -22.37
CA SER A 14 33.25 -8.88 -23.11
C SER A 14 34.36 -9.32 -22.14
N ASN A 15 35.48 -9.86 -22.65
CA ASN A 15 36.61 -10.24 -21.79
C ASN A 15 37.06 -9.06 -20.89
N GLU A 16 37.05 -7.85 -21.45
CA GLU A 16 37.31 -6.59 -20.74
C GLU A 16 36.26 -6.30 -19.66
N ALA A 17 34.96 -6.46 -19.98
CA ALA A 17 33.89 -6.27 -19.02
C ALA A 17 33.91 -7.33 -17.90
N ALA A 18 34.37 -8.55 -18.20
CA ALA A 18 34.56 -9.62 -17.22
C ALA A 18 35.69 -9.26 -16.25
N ALA A 19 36.84 -8.82 -16.76
CA ALA A 19 37.96 -8.34 -15.96
C ALA A 19 37.58 -7.10 -15.11
N ALA A 20 36.91 -6.11 -15.70
CA ALA A 20 36.42 -4.93 -15.00
C ALA A 20 35.43 -5.29 -13.88
N ARG A 21 34.55 -6.27 -14.12
CA ARG A 21 33.66 -6.80 -13.10
C ARG A 21 34.46 -7.38 -11.95
N THR A 22 35.42 -8.25 -12.21
CA THR A 22 36.29 -8.83 -11.17
C THR A 22 37.04 -7.74 -10.41
N GLY A 23 37.56 -6.72 -11.09
CA GLY A 23 38.19 -5.54 -10.48
C GLY A 23 37.25 -4.73 -9.57
N SER A 24 36.00 -4.57 -9.98
CA SER A 24 34.96 -3.85 -9.22
C SER A 24 34.36 -4.65 -8.05
N THR A 25 34.63 -5.95 -7.96
CA THR A 25 34.12 -6.75 -6.83
C THR A 25 34.89 -6.42 -5.55
N PRO A 26 34.19 -6.18 -4.41
CA PRO A 26 34.85 -5.89 -3.15
C PRO A 26 35.87 -6.97 -2.76
N LEU A 27 37.00 -6.56 -2.20
CA LEU A 27 38.12 -7.44 -1.86
C LEU A 27 37.69 -8.61 -0.97
N ALA A 28 36.88 -8.36 0.07
CA ALA A 28 36.32 -9.41 0.93
C ALA A 28 35.47 -10.46 0.18
N VAL A 29 34.80 -10.06 -0.90
CA VAL A 29 34.02 -10.98 -1.75
C VAL A 29 34.95 -11.83 -2.61
N ARG A 30 36.04 -11.25 -3.14
CA ARG A 30 37.07 -11.97 -3.90
C ARG A 30 37.77 -13.00 -3.03
N GLU A 31 38.22 -12.61 -1.84
CA GLU A 31 38.86 -13.52 -0.89
C GLU A 31 37.95 -14.66 -0.48
N ARG A 32 36.67 -14.37 -0.19
CA ARG A 32 35.68 -15.42 0.13
C ARG A 32 35.46 -16.39 -1.03
N ARG A 33 35.51 -15.91 -2.28
CA ARG A 33 35.40 -16.78 -3.47
C ARG A 33 36.65 -17.64 -3.65
N ALA A 34 37.84 -17.08 -3.43
CA ALA A 34 39.12 -17.79 -3.50
C ALA A 34 39.26 -18.87 -2.41
N ARG A 35 38.74 -18.62 -1.20
CA ARG A 35 38.78 -19.56 -0.06
C ARG A 35 37.79 -20.73 -0.17
N ARG A 36 36.86 -20.74 -1.14
CA ARG A 36 35.91 -21.86 -1.27
C ARG A 36 36.65 -23.12 -1.75
N PRO A 37 36.56 -24.26 -1.04
CA PRO A 37 37.13 -25.52 -1.50
C PRO A 37 36.41 -25.92 -2.81
N GLY A 38 37.18 -26.07 -3.89
CA GLY A 38 36.68 -26.10 -5.27
C GLY A 38 37.01 -24.85 -6.10
N GLY A 39 37.87 -23.96 -5.62
CA GLY A 39 38.28 -22.71 -6.28
C GLY A 39 38.99 -22.83 -7.63
N SER A 40 39.24 -24.04 -8.13
CA SER A 40 39.67 -24.32 -9.51
C SER A 40 38.62 -25.14 -10.26
N ILE A 41 37.37 -24.68 -10.24
CA ILE A 41 36.44 -25.13 -11.26
C ILE A 41 37.00 -24.60 -12.59
N GLY A 42 37.63 -25.46 -13.39
CA GLY A 42 38.07 -25.17 -14.75
C GLY A 42 39.15 -24.09 -14.91
N ARG A 43 39.62 -23.93 -16.15
CA ARG A 43 40.46 -22.77 -16.52
C ARG A 43 39.59 -21.52 -16.44
N THR A 44 40.03 -20.52 -15.70
CA THR A 44 39.43 -19.18 -15.70
C THR A 44 40.07 -18.32 -16.78
N LEU A 45 39.35 -17.31 -17.26
CA LEU A 45 39.94 -16.30 -18.14
C LEU A 45 41.00 -15.49 -17.39
N PRO A 46 42.14 -15.12 -18.03
CA PRO A 46 43.17 -14.31 -17.40
C PRO A 46 42.59 -12.99 -16.87
N GLY A 47 42.82 -12.69 -15.59
CA GLY A 47 42.33 -11.45 -14.97
C GLY A 47 40.83 -11.41 -14.62
N SER A 48 40.10 -12.52 -14.80
CA SER A 48 38.67 -12.61 -14.49
C SER A 48 38.34 -13.84 -13.63
N ASP A 49 37.28 -13.74 -12.83
CA ASP A 49 36.70 -14.86 -12.08
C ASP A 49 35.70 -15.69 -12.92
N THR A 50 35.58 -15.42 -14.23
CA THR A 50 34.75 -16.17 -15.17
C THR A 50 35.47 -17.40 -15.71
N LEU A 51 34.72 -18.47 -15.92
CA LEU A 51 35.19 -19.71 -16.56
C LEU A 51 35.49 -19.49 -18.03
N THR A 52 36.29 -20.37 -18.65
CA THR A 52 36.49 -20.39 -20.11
C THR A 52 35.19 -20.55 -20.89
N SER A 53 34.19 -21.23 -20.32
CA SER A 53 32.82 -21.33 -20.86
C SER A 53 32.02 -20.02 -20.77
N GLY A 54 32.59 -18.95 -20.21
CA GLY A 54 31.94 -17.66 -20.01
C GLY A 54 31.02 -17.58 -18.80
N LEU A 55 30.80 -18.68 -18.05
CA LEU A 55 29.95 -18.67 -16.86
C LEU A 55 30.64 -17.98 -15.68
N THR A 56 29.87 -17.19 -14.94
CA THR A 56 30.32 -16.70 -13.63
C THR A 56 30.28 -17.81 -12.57
N PRO A 57 31.03 -17.71 -11.46
CA PRO A 57 31.03 -18.75 -10.43
C PRO A 57 29.63 -19.03 -9.84
N SER A 58 28.77 -18.01 -9.79
CA SER A 58 27.39 -18.17 -9.32
C SER A 58 26.48 -18.86 -10.35
N GLU A 59 26.64 -18.52 -11.63
CA GLU A 59 25.90 -19.16 -12.72
C GLU A 59 26.31 -20.62 -12.91
N TYR A 60 27.60 -20.93 -12.75
CA TYR A 60 28.08 -22.30 -12.77
C TYR A 60 27.50 -23.15 -11.64
N GLN A 61 27.33 -22.57 -10.45
CA GLN A 61 26.63 -23.24 -9.35
C GLN A 61 25.15 -23.45 -9.63
N GLU A 62 24.49 -22.50 -10.30
CA GLU A 62 23.10 -22.67 -10.75
C GLU A 62 23.01 -23.79 -11.81
N TYR A 63 23.91 -23.79 -12.79
CA TYR A 63 24.02 -24.85 -13.80
C TYR A 63 24.20 -26.24 -13.17
N ILE A 64 25.14 -26.42 -12.23
CA ILE A 64 25.33 -27.70 -11.52
C ILE A 64 24.05 -28.11 -10.79
N ARG A 65 23.35 -27.18 -10.13
CA ARG A 65 22.11 -27.48 -9.42
C ARG A 65 21.01 -27.90 -10.37
N GLU A 66 20.91 -27.27 -11.53
CA GLU A 66 19.95 -27.69 -12.56
C GLU A 66 20.35 -29.05 -13.13
N LYS A 67 21.65 -29.30 -13.33
CA LYS A 67 22.20 -30.60 -13.76
C LYS A 67 21.83 -31.72 -12.81
N ALA A 68 21.98 -31.48 -11.52
CA ALA A 68 21.61 -32.42 -10.48
C ALA A 68 20.09 -32.65 -10.36
N LYS A 69 19.25 -31.70 -10.83
CA LYS A 69 17.79 -31.80 -10.80
C LYS A 69 17.20 -32.46 -12.04
N ALA A 70 17.85 -32.33 -13.19
CA ALA A 70 17.41 -32.94 -14.44
C ALA A 70 17.52 -34.47 -14.29
N LYS A 71 16.39 -35.14 -14.02
CA LYS A 71 16.39 -36.55 -13.64
C LYS A 71 16.70 -37.53 -14.77
N HIS A 72 16.44 -37.23 -16.05
CA HIS A 72 16.72 -38.14 -17.18
C HIS A 72 16.67 -37.41 -18.54
N GLY A 73 17.57 -36.47 -18.80
CA GLY A 73 17.69 -35.84 -20.12
C GLY A 73 19.08 -35.27 -20.33
N GLU A 74 19.56 -35.27 -21.57
CA GLU A 74 20.78 -34.57 -21.97
C GLU A 74 20.65 -33.09 -21.59
N MET A 75 21.47 -32.66 -20.63
CA MET A 75 21.52 -31.25 -20.26
C MET A 75 22.40 -30.53 -21.29
N PRO A 76 22.01 -29.33 -21.77
CA PRO A 76 22.84 -28.52 -22.65
C PRO A 76 24.24 -28.29 -22.07
N SER A 77 25.20 -28.11 -22.97
CA SER A 77 26.56 -27.67 -22.63
C SER A 77 26.50 -26.39 -21.78
N PRO A 78 27.46 -26.14 -20.87
CA PRO A 78 27.47 -24.89 -20.10
C PRO A 78 27.29 -23.64 -20.96
N GLU A 79 27.93 -23.62 -22.14
CA GLU A 79 27.83 -22.51 -23.09
C GLU A 79 26.43 -22.35 -23.69
N GLU A 80 25.78 -23.47 -24.05
CA GLU A 80 24.42 -23.49 -24.58
C GLU A 80 23.41 -23.09 -23.51
N TRP A 81 23.58 -23.60 -22.27
CA TRP A 81 22.77 -23.19 -21.14
C TRP A 81 22.91 -21.69 -20.86
N LEU A 82 24.14 -21.15 -20.96
CA LEU A 82 24.38 -19.72 -20.81
C LEU A 82 23.70 -18.93 -21.93
N ARG A 83 23.77 -19.39 -23.19
CA ARG A 83 23.06 -18.78 -24.32
C ARG A 83 21.55 -18.77 -24.12
N ASP A 84 20.96 -19.85 -23.63
CA ASP A 84 19.53 -19.94 -23.33
C ASP A 84 19.11 -18.99 -22.20
N VAL A 85 19.91 -18.94 -21.13
CA VAL A 85 19.68 -18.03 -20.02
C VAL A 85 19.83 -16.58 -20.48
N GLN A 86 20.82 -16.28 -21.32
CA GLN A 86 21.03 -14.97 -21.92
C GLN A 86 19.89 -14.60 -22.87
N ALA A 87 19.40 -15.51 -23.72
CA ALA A 87 18.25 -15.28 -24.59
C ALA A 87 16.99 -14.93 -23.78
N LYS A 88 16.78 -15.63 -22.65
CA LYS A 88 15.68 -15.30 -21.70
C LYS A 88 15.86 -13.92 -21.04
N ARG A 89 17.10 -13.53 -20.71
CA ARG A 89 17.41 -12.24 -20.06
C ARG A 89 17.41 -11.05 -21.04
N ALA A 90 17.91 -11.27 -22.25
CA ALA A 90 18.00 -10.30 -23.34
C ALA A 90 16.66 -10.07 -24.04
N ARG A 91 15.65 -10.90 -23.74
CA ARG A 91 14.29 -10.70 -24.23
C ARG A 91 13.77 -9.35 -23.77
N LEU A 92 13.80 -8.37 -24.69
CA LEU A 92 13.09 -7.10 -24.55
C LEU A 92 11.61 -7.43 -24.37
N ARG A 93 11.11 -7.26 -23.14
CA ARG A 93 9.74 -7.61 -22.80
C ARG A 93 8.80 -6.72 -23.61
N GLY A 94 8.05 -7.34 -24.52
CA GLY A 94 7.11 -6.61 -25.37
C GLY A 94 7.68 -6.15 -26.71
N MET A 95 8.80 -6.71 -27.20
CA MET A 95 9.25 -6.55 -28.58
C MET A 95 9.47 -7.91 -29.26
N ARG A 96 9.04 -8.03 -30.51
CA ARG A 96 9.24 -9.21 -31.37
C ARG A 96 10.03 -8.74 -32.58
N ALA A 97 11.09 -9.47 -32.89
CA ALA A 97 11.74 -9.39 -34.19
C ALA A 97 10.73 -9.82 -35.25
N VAL A 98 10.30 -8.88 -36.08
CA VAL A 98 9.48 -9.10 -37.26
C VAL A 98 10.38 -8.82 -38.44
N GLU A 99 10.51 -9.80 -39.33
CA GLU A 99 11.15 -9.59 -40.62
C GLU A 99 10.16 -8.81 -41.48
N VAL A 100 10.54 -7.59 -41.85
CA VAL A 100 9.76 -6.77 -42.77
C VAL A 100 10.49 -6.82 -44.11
N GLU A 101 9.77 -7.25 -45.14
CA GLU A 101 10.26 -7.23 -46.52
C GLU A 101 10.24 -5.78 -47.01
N VAL A 102 11.43 -5.24 -47.28
CA VAL A 102 11.60 -3.93 -47.92
C VAL A 102 11.53 -4.12 -49.44
N PRO A 103 11.04 -3.13 -50.23
CA PRO A 103 10.86 -3.27 -51.69
C PRO A 103 12.11 -3.65 -52.51
N GLU A 104 13.30 -3.74 -51.90
CA GLU A 104 14.55 -4.19 -52.53
C GLU A 104 14.91 -5.66 -52.22
N GLY A 105 14.00 -6.46 -51.68
CA GLY A 105 14.25 -7.89 -51.39
C GLY A 105 15.20 -8.14 -50.23
N LYS A 106 15.52 -7.11 -49.43
CA LYS A 106 16.27 -7.24 -48.17
C LYS A 106 15.28 -7.37 -47.01
N SER A 107 15.36 -8.48 -46.27
CA SER A 107 14.66 -8.63 -45.00
C SER A 107 15.42 -7.87 -43.92
N VAL A 108 14.76 -6.86 -43.35
CA VAL A 108 15.31 -6.14 -42.18
C VAL A 108 14.58 -6.65 -40.95
N THR A 109 15.33 -7.15 -39.98
CA THR A 109 14.78 -7.56 -38.68
C THR A 109 14.42 -6.31 -37.87
N VAL A 110 13.15 -5.90 -37.91
CA VAL A 110 12.66 -4.74 -37.15
C VAL A 110 12.05 -5.24 -35.84
N LEU A 111 12.42 -4.59 -34.74
CA LEU A 111 11.79 -4.84 -33.44
C LEU A 111 10.41 -4.17 -33.40
N SER A 112 9.36 -4.96 -33.61
CA SER A 112 7.97 -4.49 -33.46
C SER A 112 7.51 -4.64 -32.01
N PRO A 113 6.81 -3.66 -31.42
CA PRO A 113 6.14 -3.85 -30.14
C PRO A 113 5.17 -5.03 -30.21
N VAL A 114 5.30 -6.00 -29.30
CA VAL A 114 4.34 -7.10 -29.10
C VAL A 114 3.17 -6.55 -28.30
N GLY A 115 2.34 -5.74 -28.95
CA GLY A 115 1.00 -5.45 -28.49
C GLY A 115 0.03 -6.36 -29.22
N GLN A 116 -0.68 -7.22 -28.49
CA GLN A 116 -1.85 -7.86 -29.07
C GLN A 116 -2.90 -6.78 -29.32
N ARG A 117 -3.33 -6.63 -30.57
CA ARG A 117 -4.43 -5.73 -30.90
C ARG A 117 -5.71 -6.29 -30.27
N VAL A 118 -6.27 -5.57 -29.32
CA VAL A 118 -7.54 -5.92 -28.67
C VAL A 118 -8.58 -4.96 -29.20
N PHE A 119 -9.44 -5.43 -30.11
CA PHE A 119 -10.48 -4.61 -30.73
C PHE A 119 -11.65 -4.34 -29.77
N LEU A 120 -11.97 -5.30 -28.92
CA LEU A 120 -13.12 -5.24 -28.00
C LEU A 120 -12.64 -5.50 -26.57
N PRO A 121 -12.06 -4.50 -25.89
CA PRO A 121 -11.55 -4.65 -24.54
C PRO A 121 -12.73 -4.76 -23.55
N ASN A 122 -12.86 -5.91 -22.88
CA ASN A 122 -13.80 -6.10 -21.76
C ASN A 122 -13.10 -5.81 -20.43
N VAL A 123 -12.76 -4.54 -20.20
CA VAL A 123 -12.08 -4.09 -18.98
C VAL A 123 -12.80 -2.89 -18.41
N LEU A 124 -12.79 -2.76 -17.08
CA LEU A 124 -13.51 -1.70 -16.40
C LEU A 124 -12.54 -0.81 -15.62
N PHE A 125 -12.49 0.46 -16.00
CA PHE A 125 -11.72 1.50 -15.32
C PHE A 125 -12.66 2.33 -14.48
N ARG A 126 -12.49 2.32 -13.15
CA ARG A 126 -13.26 3.20 -12.24
C ARG A 126 -12.40 4.37 -11.84
N MET A 127 -12.75 5.57 -12.29
CA MET A 127 -12.13 6.79 -11.83
C MET A 127 -12.54 7.08 -10.37
N ILE A 128 -11.59 7.50 -9.54
CA ILE A 128 -11.78 7.74 -8.11
C ILE A 128 -11.10 9.06 -7.74
N ARG A 129 -11.78 9.87 -6.93
CA ARG A 129 -11.21 11.10 -6.36
C ARG A 129 -9.86 10.82 -5.70
N ASN A 130 -8.88 11.65 -6.03
CA ASN A 130 -7.55 11.52 -5.42
C ASN A 130 -7.64 11.82 -3.92
N HIS A 131 -6.77 11.16 -3.16
CA HIS A 131 -6.65 11.41 -1.74
C HIS A 131 -5.72 12.60 -1.50
N THR A 132 -6.28 13.72 -1.05
CA THR A 132 -5.49 14.88 -0.58
C THR A 132 -5.29 14.77 0.93
N PRO A 133 -4.05 14.66 1.43
CA PRO A 133 -3.77 14.78 2.85
C PRO A 133 -4.26 16.13 3.41
N LYS A 134 -4.68 16.16 4.68
CA LYS A 134 -5.13 17.40 5.33
C LYS A 134 -4.02 18.45 5.29
N GLY A 135 -4.34 19.65 4.81
CA GLY A 135 -3.40 20.78 4.74
C GLY A 135 -2.53 20.82 3.48
N GLN A 136 -2.69 19.89 2.54
CA GLN A 136 -2.06 19.96 1.22
C GLN A 136 -3.07 20.38 0.16
N ALA A 137 -2.61 21.08 -0.88
CA ALA A 137 -3.44 21.43 -2.02
C ALA A 137 -3.74 20.19 -2.89
N TYR A 138 -4.92 20.15 -3.51
CA TYR A 138 -5.27 19.11 -4.47
C TYR A 138 -4.32 19.13 -5.68
N ASN A 139 -3.86 17.95 -6.12
CA ASN A 139 -3.04 17.82 -7.33
C ASN A 139 -3.92 17.52 -8.55
N PRO A 140 -4.10 18.47 -9.49
CA PRO A 140 -4.94 18.27 -10.67
C PRO A 140 -4.24 17.47 -11.79
N TYR A 141 -2.92 17.32 -11.73
CA TYR A 141 -2.14 16.55 -12.71
C TYR A 141 -2.07 15.06 -12.38
N GLU A 142 -2.81 14.60 -11.38
CA GLU A 142 -2.91 13.20 -11.05
C GLU A 142 -4.36 12.73 -11.18
N ALA A 143 -4.56 11.52 -11.67
CA ALA A 143 -5.85 10.85 -11.67
C ALA A 143 -5.68 9.42 -11.13
N THR A 144 -6.61 8.99 -10.29
CA THR A 144 -6.57 7.67 -9.67
C THR A 144 -7.69 6.80 -10.23
N PHE A 145 -7.34 5.58 -10.65
CA PHE A 145 -8.28 4.58 -11.15
C PHE A 145 -8.21 3.29 -10.33
N ARG A 146 -9.35 2.63 -10.13
CA ARG A 146 -9.39 1.19 -9.84
C ARG A 146 -9.51 0.43 -11.15
N ILE A 147 -8.64 -0.56 -11.29
CA ILE A 147 -8.50 -1.37 -12.50
C ILE A 147 -8.38 -2.85 -12.12
N ASP A 148 -8.53 -3.70 -13.13
CA ASP A 148 -8.35 -5.14 -12.97
C ASP A 148 -6.91 -5.52 -12.65
N LYS A 149 -6.75 -6.60 -11.88
CA LYS A 149 -5.45 -7.12 -11.47
C LYS A 149 -4.59 -7.63 -12.63
N SER A 150 -5.19 -8.00 -13.75
CA SER A 150 -4.49 -8.45 -14.96
C SER A 150 -3.79 -7.32 -15.70
N LEU A 151 -4.33 -6.09 -15.63
CA LEU A 151 -3.86 -4.96 -16.42
C LEU A 151 -2.45 -4.49 -16.03
N THR A 152 -1.60 -4.26 -17.03
CA THR A 152 -0.25 -3.71 -16.84
C THR A 152 -0.24 -2.19 -16.96
N LYS A 153 0.87 -1.55 -16.59
CA LYS A 153 1.06 -0.09 -16.72
C LYS A 153 0.93 0.39 -18.17
N ASN A 154 1.44 -0.42 -19.10
CA ASN A 154 1.39 -0.11 -20.53
C ASN A 154 -0.04 -0.23 -21.05
N ASP A 155 -0.79 -1.23 -20.60
CA ASP A 155 -2.20 -1.38 -20.98
C ASP A 155 -3.03 -0.18 -20.51
N VAL A 156 -2.80 0.29 -19.28
CA VAL A 156 -3.46 1.49 -18.74
C VAL A 156 -3.15 2.73 -19.58
N ARG A 157 -1.86 2.98 -19.88
CA ARG A 157 -1.44 4.10 -20.74
C ARG A 157 -2.10 4.02 -22.12
N ASN A 158 -2.00 2.87 -22.76
CA ASN A 158 -2.51 2.68 -24.11
C ASN A 158 -4.03 2.80 -24.15
N TYR A 159 -4.74 2.22 -23.17
CA TYR A 159 -6.19 2.29 -23.09
C TYR A 159 -6.69 3.72 -22.89
N LEU A 160 -6.08 4.49 -21.99
CA LEU A 160 -6.44 5.89 -21.77
C LEU A 160 -6.18 6.75 -23.02
N TRP A 161 -5.08 6.50 -23.73
CA TRP A 161 -4.79 7.19 -24.99
C TRP A 161 -5.75 6.80 -26.12
N SER A 162 -5.96 5.50 -26.35
CA SER A 162 -6.72 5.02 -27.51
C SER A 162 -8.23 5.18 -27.35
N VAL A 163 -8.75 5.03 -26.14
CA VAL A 163 -10.21 5.08 -25.87
C VAL A 163 -10.66 6.48 -25.47
N TYR A 164 -9.86 7.18 -24.65
CA TYR A 164 -10.24 8.49 -24.10
C TYR A 164 -9.42 9.66 -24.64
N GLY A 165 -8.38 9.43 -25.45
CA GLY A 165 -7.50 10.50 -25.95
C GLY A 165 -6.60 11.13 -24.88
N VAL A 166 -6.51 10.53 -23.68
CA VAL A 166 -5.81 11.15 -22.55
C VAL A 166 -4.32 10.82 -22.59
N GLN A 167 -3.49 11.86 -22.65
CA GLN A 167 -2.04 11.72 -22.56
C GLN A 167 -1.57 11.58 -21.12
N THR A 168 -0.67 10.62 -20.88
CA THR A 168 -0.15 10.31 -19.55
C THR A 168 1.35 10.47 -19.48
N THR A 169 1.87 11.15 -18.46
CA THR A 169 3.31 11.30 -18.20
C THR A 169 3.87 10.04 -17.55
N TYR A 170 3.24 9.57 -16.47
CA TYR A 170 3.61 8.34 -15.77
C TYR A 170 2.39 7.54 -15.32
N VAL A 171 2.62 6.24 -15.08
CA VAL A 171 1.63 5.35 -14.48
C VAL A 171 2.28 4.58 -13.33
N ARG A 172 1.74 4.77 -12.12
CA ARG A 172 2.07 3.98 -10.92
C ARG A 172 0.92 3.03 -10.65
N THR A 173 1.22 1.82 -10.23
CA THR A 173 0.20 0.81 -9.95
C THR A 173 0.51 0.12 -8.64
N ASP A 174 -0.49 0.07 -7.77
CA ASP A 174 -0.42 -0.59 -6.48
C ASP A 174 -1.49 -1.67 -6.44
N ILE A 175 -1.10 -2.88 -6.04
CA ILE A 175 -2.06 -3.93 -5.72
C ILE A 175 -2.36 -3.81 -4.24
N TYR A 176 -3.62 -3.52 -3.90
CA TYR A 176 -4.04 -3.47 -2.51
C TYR A 176 -4.75 -4.77 -2.15
N HIS A 177 -4.40 -5.29 -0.97
CA HIS A 177 -5.12 -6.39 -0.37
C HIS A 177 -6.22 -5.80 0.52
N GLU A 178 -7.46 -6.24 0.34
CA GLU A 178 -8.50 -5.92 1.32
C GLU A 178 -8.11 -6.54 2.67
N ALA A 179 -8.37 -5.81 3.76
CA ALA A 179 -8.13 -6.33 5.10
C ALA A 179 -8.86 -7.66 5.26
N ARG A 180 -8.16 -8.66 5.82
CA ARG A 180 -8.74 -9.99 6.08
C ARG A 180 -10.11 -9.84 6.75
N PRO A 181 -11.13 -10.62 6.35
CA PRO A 181 -12.43 -10.56 6.99
C PRO A 181 -12.25 -10.67 8.51
N SER A 182 -12.90 -9.76 9.25
CA SER A 182 -12.88 -9.72 10.71
C SER A 182 -13.18 -11.12 11.28
N ARG A 183 -12.50 -11.52 12.36
CA ARG A 183 -12.65 -12.84 13.00
C ARG A 183 -14.11 -13.19 13.37
N SER A 184 -15.00 -12.20 13.47
CA SER A 184 -16.45 -12.40 13.66
C SER A 184 -17.11 -13.16 12.50
N GLN A 185 -16.48 -13.19 11.32
CA GLN A 185 -16.99 -13.85 10.11
C GLN A 185 -16.55 -15.33 9.97
N ARG A 186 -16.01 -15.95 11.03
CA ARG A 186 -15.63 -17.38 11.04
C ARG A 186 -16.80 -18.35 10.83
N VAL A 187 -18.04 -17.88 10.97
CA VAL A 187 -19.26 -18.68 10.74
C VAL A 187 -19.61 -18.82 9.25
N ARG A 188 -18.93 -18.09 8.36
CA ARG A 188 -19.16 -18.21 6.91
C ARG A 188 -18.36 -19.36 6.30
N SER A 189 -19.04 -20.12 5.42
CA SER A 189 -18.51 -21.32 4.77
C SER A 189 -17.16 -21.09 4.10
N TYR A 190 -16.36 -22.15 3.95
CA TYR A 190 -15.05 -22.15 3.30
C TYR A 190 -15.06 -21.41 1.94
N TYR A 191 -16.13 -21.54 1.16
CA TYR A 191 -16.31 -20.86 -0.13
C TYR A 191 -16.48 -19.34 0.01
N GLN A 192 -17.21 -18.87 1.01
CA GLN A 192 -17.39 -17.44 1.27
C GLN A 192 -16.11 -16.78 1.78
N GLN A 193 -15.27 -17.52 2.52
CA GLN A 193 -13.96 -17.05 2.96
C GLN A 193 -12.99 -16.91 1.78
N ARG A 194 -13.01 -17.85 0.82
CA ARG A 194 -12.17 -17.78 -0.39
C ARG A 194 -12.59 -16.64 -1.31
N ALA A 195 -13.89 -16.42 -1.46
CA ALA A 195 -14.45 -15.28 -2.21
C ALA A 195 -14.15 -13.93 -1.51
N ALA A 196 -14.11 -13.88 -0.18
CA ALA A 196 -13.74 -12.68 0.57
C ALA A 196 -12.23 -12.38 0.49
N ASN A 197 -11.37 -13.40 0.51
CA ASN A 197 -9.92 -13.24 0.45
C ASN A 197 -9.40 -12.78 -0.93
N ASN A 198 -10.18 -12.94 -2.00
CA ASN A 198 -9.75 -12.58 -3.36
C ASN A 198 -10.12 -11.15 -3.80
N ARG A 199 -10.75 -10.36 -2.94
CA ARG A 199 -11.31 -9.03 -3.27
C ARG A 199 -10.30 -7.90 -3.40
N GLY A 200 -9.00 -8.16 -3.17
CA GLY A 200 -7.97 -7.14 -3.43
C GLY A 200 -8.14 -6.54 -4.84
N GLY A 201 -7.99 -5.23 -4.97
CA GLY A 201 -8.05 -4.55 -6.25
C GLY A 201 -6.67 -4.08 -6.69
N LYS A 202 -6.59 -3.55 -7.91
CA LYS A 202 -5.43 -2.80 -8.36
C LYS A 202 -5.83 -1.34 -8.50
N ARG A 203 -4.98 -0.45 -7.99
CA ARG A 203 -5.10 0.99 -8.13
C ARG A 203 -4.03 1.46 -9.10
N ALA A 204 -4.39 2.29 -10.08
CA ALA A 204 -3.46 2.99 -10.93
C ALA A 204 -3.52 4.49 -10.62
N VAL A 205 -2.39 5.10 -10.32
CA VAL A 205 -2.22 6.54 -10.25
C VAL A 205 -1.53 6.99 -11.52
N VAL A 206 -2.17 7.88 -12.25
CA VAL A 206 -1.77 8.32 -13.58
C VAL A 206 -1.42 9.79 -13.50
N GLY A 207 -0.24 10.16 -13.96
CA GLY A 207 0.12 11.56 -14.19
C GLY A 207 -0.46 12.01 -15.52
N LEU A 208 -1.26 13.06 -15.50
CA LEU A 208 -1.88 13.67 -16.68
C LEU A 208 -0.96 14.75 -17.26
N VAL A 209 -1.05 14.97 -18.57
CA VAL A 209 -0.42 16.14 -19.23
C VAL A 209 -1.25 17.39 -18.98
N GLU A 210 -2.58 17.26 -19.10
CA GLU A 210 -3.53 18.34 -18.84
C GLU A 210 -4.12 18.22 -17.43
N PRO A 211 -4.29 19.32 -16.69
CA PRO A 211 -4.86 19.29 -15.35
C PRO A 211 -6.35 18.94 -15.39
N PHE A 212 -6.81 18.15 -14.43
CA PHE A 212 -8.21 17.77 -14.27
C PHE A 212 -8.72 18.07 -12.85
N TYR A 213 -9.88 18.71 -12.77
CA TYR A 213 -10.63 18.91 -11.52
C TYR A 213 -11.94 18.13 -11.57
N TYR A 214 -12.27 17.46 -10.46
CA TYR A 214 -13.57 16.81 -10.35
C TYR A 214 -14.67 17.87 -10.29
N PRO A 215 -15.82 17.62 -10.96
CA PRO A 215 -17.00 18.43 -10.70
C PRO A 215 -17.37 18.29 -9.22
N ASP A 216 -17.88 19.39 -8.66
CA ASP A 216 -18.31 19.49 -7.27
C ASP A 216 -17.18 19.14 -6.27
N ALA A 217 -15.98 19.68 -6.51
CA ALA A 217 -14.91 19.60 -5.54
C ALA A 217 -15.32 20.35 -4.26
N VAL A 218 -15.13 19.72 -3.11
CA VAL A 218 -15.50 20.28 -1.79
C VAL A 218 -14.76 21.59 -1.49
N GLU A 219 -13.64 21.83 -2.17
CA GLU A 219 -12.83 23.03 -2.06
C GLU A 219 -13.47 24.23 -2.75
N ASP A 220 -14.22 24.00 -3.85
CA ASP A 220 -14.87 25.06 -4.63
C ASP A 220 -16.31 25.32 -4.18
N MET A 221 -16.86 24.48 -3.29
CA MET A 221 -18.21 24.64 -2.75
C MET A 221 -18.31 25.82 -1.78
N SER A 222 -19.43 26.55 -1.85
CA SER A 222 -19.84 27.48 -0.79
C SER A 222 -19.92 26.74 0.55
N LYS A 223 -19.66 27.47 1.66
CA LYS A 223 -19.69 26.90 3.02
C LYS A 223 -21.01 26.19 3.32
N ASP A 224 -22.13 26.74 2.86
CA ASP A 224 -23.46 26.19 3.13
C ASP A 224 -23.75 24.93 2.33
N ASP A 225 -23.27 24.84 1.09
CA ASP A 225 -23.45 23.64 0.27
C ASP A 225 -22.50 22.53 0.71
N ARG A 226 -21.31 22.91 1.19
CA ARG A 226 -20.38 21.98 1.81
C ARG A 226 -20.95 21.35 3.08
N THR A 227 -21.61 22.11 3.96
CA THR A 227 -22.22 21.55 5.18
C THR A 227 -23.36 20.59 4.84
N LYS A 228 -24.24 20.95 3.89
CA LYS A 228 -25.29 20.06 3.38
C LYS A 228 -24.71 18.77 2.78
N PHE A 229 -23.68 18.88 1.95
CA PHE A 229 -23.02 17.73 1.34
C PHE A 229 -22.43 16.79 2.40
N LEU A 230 -21.77 17.35 3.43
CA LEU A 230 -21.21 16.56 4.53
C LEU A 230 -22.31 15.86 5.34
N ASP A 231 -23.43 16.51 5.64
CA ASP A 231 -24.58 15.89 6.32
C ASP A 231 -25.18 14.74 5.49
N ILE A 232 -25.36 14.94 4.18
CA ILE A 232 -25.80 13.86 3.27
C ILE A 232 -24.82 12.68 3.30
N LEU A 233 -23.51 12.96 3.23
CA LEU A 233 -22.47 11.94 3.25
C LEU A 233 -22.46 11.18 4.58
N GLU A 234 -22.67 11.88 5.69
CA GLU A 234 -22.79 11.28 7.01
C GLU A 234 -24.01 10.37 7.10
N ARG A 235 -25.19 10.84 6.64
CA ARG A 235 -26.42 10.03 6.58
C ARG A 235 -26.25 8.79 5.71
N MET A 236 -25.59 8.90 4.56
CA MET A 236 -25.36 7.77 3.66
C MET A 236 -24.35 6.76 4.21
N THR A 237 -23.28 7.24 4.85
CA THR A 237 -22.17 6.36 5.27
C THR A 237 -22.28 5.90 6.72
N ALA A 238 -23.09 6.60 7.54
CA ALA A 238 -23.27 6.40 8.98
C ALA A 238 -21.93 6.25 9.74
N LYS A 239 -20.89 6.99 9.31
CA LYS A 239 -19.53 6.85 9.86
C LYS A 239 -19.47 7.22 11.34
N GLU A 240 -20.09 8.33 11.72
CA GLU A 240 -20.10 8.80 13.10
C GLU A 240 -20.92 7.88 13.99
N ALA A 241 -22.13 7.50 13.55
CA ALA A 241 -22.96 6.52 14.23
C ALA A 241 -22.25 5.16 14.42
N ARG A 242 -21.53 4.66 13.42
CA ARG A 242 -20.71 3.43 13.56
C ARG A 242 -19.55 3.61 14.53
N ARG A 243 -18.88 4.76 14.50
CA ARG A 243 -17.81 5.07 15.46
C ARG A 243 -18.35 5.12 16.88
N GLU A 244 -19.52 5.72 17.07
CA GLU A 244 -20.21 5.79 18.35
C GLU A 244 -20.60 4.39 18.84
N GLN A 245 -21.18 3.56 17.98
CA GLN A 245 -21.52 2.17 18.32
C GLN A 245 -20.27 1.36 18.69
N ASN A 246 -19.17 1.51 17.95
CA ASN A 246 -17.91 0.84 18.26
C ASN A 246 -17.36 1.31 19.61
N LEU A 247 -17.38 2.61 19.91
CA LEU A 247 -16.98 3.15 21.20
C LEU A 247 -17.86 2.59 22.32
N LYS A 248 -19.19 2.61 22.14
CA LYS A 248 -20.15 2.05 23.08
C LYS A 248 -19.86 0.58 23.38
N GLN A 249 -19.56 -0.22 22.35
CA GLN A 249 -19.18 -1.63 22.52
C GLN A 249 -17.87 -1.79 23.30
N VAL A 250 -16.82 -1.02 22.96
CA VAL A 250 -15.55 -1.05 23.67
C VAL A 250 -15.74 -0.68 25.14
N PHE A 251 -16.46 0.40 25.43
CA PHE A 251 -16.73 0.82 26.80
C PHE A 251 -17.60 -0.18 27.57
N ALA A 252 -18.59 -0.81 26.92
CA ALA A 252 -19.37 -1.87 27.52
C ALA A 252 -18.49 -3.08 27.90
N THR A 253 -17.48 -3.41 27.08
CA THR A 253 -16.53 -4.49 27.42
C THR A 253 -15.59 -4.13 28.56
N ILE A 254 -15.13 -2.87 28.64
CA ILE A 254 -14.24 -2.41 29.71
C ILE A 254 -15.01 -2.28 31.04
N LYS A 255 -16.24 -1.79 31.01
CA LYS A 255 -17.07 -1.53 32.20
C LYS A 255 -18.05 -2.66 32.51
N LYS A 256 -17.76 -3.88 32.06
CA LYS A 256 -18.64 -5.05 32.17
C LYS A 256 -19.02 -5.42 33.62
N HIS A 257 -18.29 -4.90 34.62
CA HIS A 257 -18.54 -5.10 36.05
C HIS A 257 -19.10 -3.87 36.78
N ALA A 258 -19.50 -2.82 36.07
CA ALA A 258 -20.14 -1.65 36.66
C ALA A 258 -21.67 -1.79 36.58
N ASP A 259 -22.31 -2.13 37.70
CA ASP A 259 -23.75 -2.47 37.80
C ASP A 259 -24.72 -1.39 37.28
N LYS A 260 -24.28 -0.16 37.03
CA LYS A 260 -25.15 0.97 36.62
C LYS A 260 -24.58 1.80 35.48
N TRP A 261 -23.75 1.22 34.61
CA TRP A 261 -23.17 1.99 33.51
C TRP A 261 -24.16 2.25 32.37
N THR A 262 -24.39 3.52 32.06
CA THR A 262 -25.18 3.98 30.91
C THR A 262 -24.31 4.70 29.88
N TRP A 263 -24.54 4.44 28.60
CA TRP A 263 -23.90 5.17 27.51
C TRP A 263 -24.50 6.58 27.41
N THR A 264 -23.67 7.61 27.55
CA THR A 264 -24.10 9.01 27.53
C THR A 264 -23.51 9.80 26.34
N GLY A 265 -23.06 9.09 25.30
CA GLY A 265 -22.52 9.68 24.06
C GLY A 265 -21.01 10.00 24.10
N PRO A 266 -20.45 10.44 22.96
CA PRO A 266 -19.01 10.74 22.84
C PRO A 266 -18.60 12.06 23.51
N LEU A 267 -19.53 12.98 23.76
CA LEU A 267 -19.24 14.31 24.33
C LEU A 267 -18.99 14.28 25.85
N THR A 268 -19.55 13.30 26.57
CA THR A 268 -19.40 13.18 28.04
C THR A 268 -18.09 12.55 28.49
N THR A 269 -17.33 11.96 27.57
CA THR A 269 -15.98 11.40 27.85
C THR A 269 -14.86 12.41 27.60
N SER A 270 -15.16 13.59 27.05
CA SER A 270 -14.14 14.63 26.88
C SER A 270 -13.75 15.23 28.25
N ARG A 271 -12.44 15.35 28.48
CA ARG A 271 -11.88 15.93 29.73
C ARG A 271 -12.48 17.31 30.02
N ALA A 272 -12.71 18.12 28.99
CA ALA A 272 -13.29 19.45 29.13
C ALA A 272 -14.71 19.42 29.71
N VAL A 273 -15.57 18.50 29.25
CA VAL A 273 -16.94 18.36 29.77
C VAL A 273 -16.95 17.82 31.20
N ILE A 274 -16.04 16.90 31.53
CA ILE A 274 -15.86 16.40 32.90
C ILE A 274 -15.43 17.55 33.83
N LEU A 275 -14.43 18.33 33.43
CA LEU A 275 -13.95 19.48 34.20
C LEU A 275 -15.04 20.53 34.38
N ARG A 276 -15.82 20.82 33.33
CA ARG A 276 -16.97 21.73 33.40
C ARG A 276 -18.02 21.25 34.43
N ARG A 277 -18.39 19.96 34.40
CA ARG A 277 -19.34 19.39 35.39
C ARG A 277 -18.78 19.41 36.82
N ILE A 278 -17.48 19.20 36.99
CA ILE A 278 -16.83 19.30 38.30
C ILE A 278 -16.88 20.75 38.80
N ALA A 279 -16.61 21.73 37.93
CA ALA A 279 -16.70 23.14 38.26
C ALA A 279 -18.12 23.55 38.64
N GLU A 280 -19.14 23.13 37.86
CA GLU A 280 -20.55 23.37 38.15
C GLU A 280 -20.96 22.77 39.52
N ARG A 281 -20.51 21.55 39.84
CA ARG A 281 -20.76 20.93 41.16
C ARG A 281 -20.05 21.63 42.30
N ARG A 282 -18.81 22.11 42.10
CA ARG A 282 -18.08 22.87 43.12
C ARG A 282 -18.77 24.20 43.41
N ALA A 283 -19.15 24.93 42.37
CA ALA A 283 -19.88 26.18 42.51
C ALA A 283 -21.21 26.00 43.26
N ALA A 284 -21.97 24.94 42.95
CA ALA A 284 -23.20 24.62 43.67
C ALA A 284 -22.96 24.33 45.16
N ARG A 285 -21.93 23.55 45.48
CA ARG A 285 -21.54 23.25 46.88
C ARG A 285 -21.09 24.50 47.63
N GLU A 286 -20.29 25.34 47.00
CA GLU A 286 -19.81 26.60 47.59
C GLU A 286 -20.99 27.53 47.90
N ALA A 287 -21.95 27.65 46.99
CA ALA A 287 -23.16 28.44 47.21
C ALA A 287 -24.03 27.88 48.35
N GLU A 288 -24.12 26.56 48.50
CA GLU A 288 -24.84 25.92 49.60
C GLU A 288 -24.14 26.18 50.95
N ILE A 289 -22.82 26.02 51.01
CA ILE A 289 -22.01 26.34 52.20
C ILE A 289 -22.16 27.81 52.58
N GLU A 290 -22.19 28.73 51.61
CA GLU A 290 -22.41 30.15 51.86
C GLU A 290 -23.79 30.43 52.46
N ARG A 291 -24.84 29.79 51.95
CA ARG A 291 -26.19 29.89 52.54
C ARG A 291 -26.22 29.37 53.97
N THR A 292 -25.67 28.18 54.22
CA THR A 292 -25.60 27.61 55.57
C THR A 292 -24.81 28.52 56.52
N LYS A 293 -23.72 29.14 56.05
CA LYS A 293 -22.95 30.12 56.83
C LYS A 293 -23.79 31.35 57.18
N GLN A 294 -24.54 31.90 56.22
CA GLN A 294 -25.43 33.04 56.46
C GLN A 294 -26.52 32.68 57.48
N ASP A 295 -27.13 31.51 57.35
CA ASP A 295 -28.15 31.01 58.26
C ASP A 295 -27.60 30.79 59.68
N MET A 296 -26.38 30.26 59.80
CA MET A 296 -25.68 30.11 61.08
C MET A 296 -25.35 31.46 61.74
N VAL A 297 -24.98 32.47 60.96
CA VAL A 297 -24.69 33.81 61.49
C VAL A 297 -25.99 34.48 61.96
N ALA A 298 -27.07 34.35 61.19
CA ALA A 298 -28.38 34.88 61.53
C ALA A 298 -28.96 34.22 62.80
N SER A 299 -28.85 32.90 62.93
CA SER A 299 -29.34 32.17 64.11
C SER A 299 -28.55 32.50 65.39
N ARG A 300 -27.23 32.71 65.28
CA ARG A 300 -26.38 33.20 66.39
C ARG A 300 -26.72 34.62 66.81
N GLY A 301 -27.01 35.52 65.87
CA GLY A 301 -27.49 36.88 66.17
C GLY A 301 -28.83 36.91 66.91
N ALA A 302 -29.67 35.89 66.70
CA ALA A 302 -30.96 35.74 67.37
C ALA A 302 -30.90 34.95 68.70
N GLY A 303 -29.71 34.56 69.17
CA GLY A 303 -29.51 33.88 70.45
C GLY A 303 -29.99 32.42 70.51
N LYS A 304 -30.23 31.77 69.36
CA LYS A 304 -30.62 30.35 69.31
C LYS A 304 -29.38 29.44 69.26
N VAL A 305 -29.42 28.32 69.99
CA VAL A 305 -28.36 27.31 69.95
C VAL A 305 -28.40 26.61 68.60
N VAL A 306 -27.26 26.60 67.89
CA VAL A 306 -27.14 25.97 66.57
C VAL A 306 -26.67 24.54 66.79
N GLU A 307 -27.58 23.57 66.67
CA GLU A 307 -27.21 22.16 66.56
C GLU A 307 -26.72 21.91 65.13
N ALA A 308 -25.47 21.49 64.99
CA ALA A 308 -24.89 21.17 63.70
C ALA A 308 -25.32 19.76 63.29
N GLU A 309 -26.40 19.64 62.51
CA GLU A 309 -26.69 18.39 61.81
C GLU A 309 -25.62 18.16 60.74
N ILE A 310 -24.88 17.07 60.89
CA ILE A 310 -23.89 16.64 59.91
C ILE A 310 -24.66 16.08 58.71
N VAL A 311 -24.78 16.89 57.66
CA VAL A 311 -25.36 16.46 56.39
C VAL A 311 -24.37 15.51 55.70
N GLU A 312 -24.63 14.20 55.79
CA GLU A 312 -23.91 13.20 55.00
C GLU A 312 -24.27 13.36 53.51
N ALA A 313 -23.27 13.74 52.71
CA ALA A 313 -23.42 13.93 51.28
C ALA A 313 -23.57 12.58 50.54
N SER A 314 -24.70 12.41 49.85
CA SER A 314 -24.96 11.30 48.91
C SER A 314 -24.42 11.58 47.50
#